data_AF-A0A7R9MQS4-F1
#
_entry.id   AF-A0A7R9MQS4-F1
#
_cell.length_a   1.000
_cell.length_b   1.000
_cell.length_c   1.000
_cell.angle_alpha   90.00
_cell.angle_beta   90.00
_cell.angle_gamma   90.00
#
_symmetry.space_group_name_H-M   'P 1'
#
loop_
_entity.id
_entity.type
_entity.pdbx_description
1 polymer ?
#
loop_
_entity_poly.entity_id
_entity_poly.type
_entity_poly.pdbx_seq_one_letter_code
_entity_poly.pdbx_strand_id
1 'polypeptide(L)'
;MCGGVGCSANSLPSLLIDASKHSNVSYISNTAPNSWVDDYNSWGDNSTRCCRLHNSNVSDFCESTNSNPDCTHCQIYNTTYSIVKTEEFYEPYLKYFLSDLPNAQCSKAGGPSYGPYVHLDYSHDTKLPIKASSFNTYHTVLKNSHDFISALKNARILADSMTEGINSDNKGDDPRVEVYPYSIFYVFYEQYLTIWKDTVVNLVIALSAIFVVTFIF
;
A
#
# COMPACT_ATOMS: atom_id res chain seq x y z
N MET A 1 10.15 -0.34 0.95
CA MET A 1 8.69 -0.06 1.07
C MET A 1 8.38 1.41 1.33
N CYS A 2 9.19 2.16 2.09
CA CYS A 2 9.06 3.61 2.26
C CYS A 2 9.54 4.40 1.02
N GLY A 3 9.13 5.67 0.87
CA GLY A 3 9.53 6.56 -0.22
C GLY A 3 10.33 7.81 0.21
N GLY A 4 10.60 7.98 1.50
CA GLY A 4 11.37 9.10 2.06
C GLY A 4 12.90 9.00 1.90
N VAL A 5 13.62 9.85 2.65
CA VAL A 5 15.08 9.82 2.74
C VAL A 5 15.52 8.47 3.33
N GLY A 6 16.58 7.87 2.77
CA GLY A 6 17.08 6.55 3.21
C GLY A 6 16.37 5.36 2.55
N CYS A 7 15.32 5.60 1.75
CA CYS A 7 14.58 4.56 1.05
C CYS A 7 15.09 4.33 -0.39
N SER A 8 14.82 3.14 -0.94
CA SER A 8 15.16 2.81 -2.33
C SER A 8 14.39 3.69 -3.32
N ALA A 9 15.07 4.12 -4.39
CA ALA A 9 14.44 4.85 -5.50
C ALA A 9 13.35 4.04 -6.23
N ASN A 10 13.40 2.71 -6.14
CA ASN A 10 12.42 1.79 -6.72
C ASN A 10 11.40 1.29 -5.69
N SER A 11 11.15 2.06 -4.63
CA SER A 11 10.13 1.73 -3.64
C SER A 11 8.70 1.88 -4.17
N LEU A 12 7.72 1.30 -3.48
CA LEU A 12 6.29 1.41 -3.83
C LEU A 12 5.84 2.88 -3.99
N PRO A 13 6.01 3.76 -2.98
CA PRO A 13 5.62 5.16 -3.12
C PRO A 13 6.40 5.88 -4.22
N SER A 14 7.70 5.57 -4.40
CA SER A 14 8.52 6.17 -5.46
C SER A 14 8.02 5.80 -6.86
N LEU A 15 7.67 4.53 -7.10
CA LEU A 15 7.09 4.07 -8.36
C LEU A 15 5.72 4.70 -8.63
N LEU A 16 4.88 4.88 -7.60
CA LEU A 16 3.61 5.59 -7.72
C LEU A 16 3.82 7.06 -8.09
N ILE A 17 4.78 7.74 -7.46
CA ILE A 17 5.12 9.14 -7.77
C ILE A 17 5.71 9.27 -9.18
N ASP A 18 6.52 8.31 -9.62
CA ASP A 18 7.06 8.34 -10.98
C ASP A 18 5.96 8.13 -12.04
N ALA A 19 5.05 7.18 -11.78
CA ALA A 19 3.86 6.98 -12.59
C ALA A 19 2.95 8.22 -12.60
N SER A 20 2.80 8.92 -11.47
CA SER A 20 1.96 10.12 -11.37
C SER A 20 2.48 11.30 -12.18
N LYS A 21 3.80 11.40 -12.40
CA LYS A 21 4.41 12.41 -13.29
C LYS A 21 4.05 12.17 -14.77
N HIS A 22 3.79 10.92 -15.14
CA HIS A 22 3.40 10.51 -16.49
C HIS A 22 1.91 10.14 -16.55
N SER A 23 1.06 10.98 -15.93
CA SER A 23 -0.38 10.73 -15.72
C SER A 23 -1.18 10.56 -17.03
N ASN A 24 -0.67 11.05 -18.15
CA ASN A 24 -1.26 10.88 -19.48
C ASN A 24 -1.16 9.43 -20.00
N VAL A 25 -0.21 8.64 -19.49
CA VAL A 25 -0.01 7.23 -19.87
C VAL A 25 -0.39 6.31 -18.73
N SER A 26 0.00 6.62 -17.50
CA SER A 26 -0.24 5.77 -16.32
C SER A 26 -1.68 5.84 -15.81
N TYR A 27 -2.41 6.93 -16.13
CA TYR A 27 -3.71 7.26 -15.56
C TYR A 27 -3.71 7.37 -14.03
N ILE A 28 -2.56 7.58 -13.40
CA ILE A 28 -2.42 7.90 -11.98
C ILE A 28 -2.40 9.42 -11.82
N SER A 29 -3.23 9.95 -10.93
CA SER A 29 -3.30 11.37 -10.61
C SER A 29 -1.98 11.86 -10.02
N ASN A 30 -1.61 13.11 -10.30
CA ASN A 30 -0.42 13.77 -9.76
C ASN A 30 -0.54 14.15 -8.27
N THR A 31 -1.28 13.34 -7.49
CA THR A 31 -1.40 13.49 -6.05
C THR A 31 -0.39 12.57 -5.38
N ALA A 32 0.22 13.01 -4.29
CA ALA A 32 1.13 12.17 -3.53
C ALA A 32 0.38 10.90 -3.04
N PRO A 33 0.96 9.71 -3.22
CA PRO A 33 0.36 8.49 -2.71
C PRO A 33 0.35 8.52 -1.17
N ASN A 34 -0.71 8.00 -0.58
CA ASN A 34 -0.80 7.84 0.87
C ASN A 34 0.05 6.65 1.30
N SER A 35 1.19 6.95 1.91
CA SER A 35 2.15 5.95 2.41
C SER A 35 2.15 5.93 3.94
N TRP A 36 1.51 4.90 4.50
CA TRP A 36 1.44 4.72 5.94
C TRP A 36 2.83 4.50 6.57
N VAL A 37 3.77 3.90 5.82
CA VAL A 37 5.15 3.67 6.28
C VAL A 37 5.92 4.99 6.42
N ASP A 38 5.76 5.92 5.48
CA ASP A 38 6.43 7.21 5.53
C ASP A 38 5.87 8.11 6.65
N ASP A 39 4.55 8.07 6.84
CA ASP A 39 3.90 8.78 7.95
C ASP A 39 4.21 8.14 9.30
N TYR A 40 4.35 6.81 9.37
CA TYR A 40 4.83 6.12 10.58
C TYR A 40 6.27 6.50 10.94
N ASN A 41 7.16 6.55 9.95
CA ASN A 41 8.53 7.03 10.16
C ASN A 41 8.55 8.47 10.69
N SER A 42 7.70 9.34 10.13
CA SER A 42 7.56 10.72 10.57
C SER A 42 6.94 10.85 11.97
N TRP A 43 6.00 9.97 12.32
CA TRP A 43 5.36 9.90 13.65
C TRP A 43 6.33 9.42 14.74
N GLY A 44 7.26 8.53 14.37
CA GLY A 44 8.31 8.04 15.26
C GLY A 44 9.47 9.04 15.47
N ASP A 45 9.59 10.08 14.64
CA ASP A 45 10.67 11.06 14.74
C ASP A 45 10.62 11.82 16.07
N ASN A 46 11.75 11.82 16.78
CA ASN A 46 11.97 12.54 18.03
C ASN A 46 11.80 14.06 17.90
N SER A 47 11.89 14.63 16.69
CA SER A 47 11.58 16.04 16.46
C SER A 47 10.10 16.38 16.65
N THR A 48 9.23 15.36 16.56
CA THR A 48 7.77 15.50 16.70
C THR A 48 7.30 15.11 18.09
N ARG A 49 6.15 15.64 18.52
CA ARG A 49 5.51 15.27 19.80
C ARG A 49 4.56 14.07 19.67
N CYS A 50 4.64 13.35 18.56
CA CYS A 50 3.72 12.27 18.19
C CYS A 50 3.92 11.02 19.05
N CYS A 51 5.07 10.34 18.93
CA CYS A 51 5.34 9.14 19.71
C CYS A 51 5.91 9.48 21.09
N ARG A 52 5.10 9.30 22.14
CA ARG A 52 5.53 9.43 23.54
C ARG A 52 4.99 8.31 24.42
N LEU A 53 5.75 7.93 25.44
CA LEU A 53 5.38 6.89 26.42
C LEU A 53 5.54 7.43 27.84
N HIS A 54 4.78 6.88 28.80
CA HIS A 54 4.96 7.22 30.21
C HIS A 54 6.24 6.58 30.77
N ASN A 55 7.05 7.35 31.51
CA ASN A 55 8.25 6.86 32.17
C ASN A 55 7.98 5.71 33.16
N SER A 56 6.81 5.73 33.80
CA SER A 56 6.41 4.74 34.81
C SER A 56 6.06 3.39 34.18
N ASN A 57 5.60 3.39 32.92
CA ASN A 57 5.17 2.20 32.22
C ASN A 57 5.34 2.39 30.70
N VAL A 58 6.32 1.71 30.12
CA VAL A 58 6.62 1.75 28.67
C VAL A 58 5.46 1.21 27.82
N SER A 59 4.49 0.52 28.45
CA SER A 59 3.27 0.03 27.78
C SER A 59 2.09 1.02 27.76
N ASP A 60 2.25 2.23 28.31
CA ASP A 60 1.21 3.27 28.26
C ASP A 60 1.58 4.42 27.32
N PHE A 61 0.86 4.49 26.20
CA PHE A 61 0.99 5.56 25.20
C PHE A 61 0.53 6.92 25.74
N CYS A 62 1.34 7.95 25.55
CA CYS A 62 1.00 9.34 25.87
C CYS A 62 0.45 10.05 24.64
N GLU A 63 -0.83 10.41 24.68
CA GLU A 63 -1.43 11.27 23.65
C GLU A 63 -0.63 12.56 23.46
N SER A 64 -0.50 13.02 22.22
CA SER A 64 0.28 14.23 21.87
C SER A 64 -0.29 15.54 22.44
N THR A 65 -1.56 15.55 22.84
CA THR A 65 -2.23 16.65 23.56
C THR A 65 -1.89 16.71 25.05
N ASN A 66 -1.45 15.59 25.63
CA ASN A 66 -1.16 15.50 27.05
C ASN A 66 0.15 16.23 27.41
N SER A 67 0.07 17.17 28.35
CA SER A 67 1.20 17.96 28.84
C SER A 67 1.88 17.36 30.06
N ASN A 68 1.56 16.12 30.43
CA ASN A 68 2.18 15.43 31.57
C ASN A 68 3.72 15.40 31.40
N PRO A 69 4.50 15.91 32.38
CA PRO A 69 5.96 15.87 32.33
C PRO A 69 6.53 14.44 32.35
N ASP A 70 5.76 13.44 32.77
CA ASP A 70 6.20 12.03 32.80
C ASP A 70 6.22 11.35 31.42
N CYS A 71 5.87 12.06 30.35
CA CYS A 71 5.87 11.56 28.98
C CYS A 71 7.21 11.83 28.27
N THR A 72 7.89 10.78 27.83
CA THR A 72 9.15 10.87 27.08
C THR A 72 8.99 10.38 25.63
N HIS A 73 9.84 10.89 24.73
CA HIS A 73 9.82 10.51 23.32
C HIS A 73 10.23 9.06 23.11
N CYS A 74 9.55 8.36 22.21
CA CYS A 74 9.89 7.00 21.82
C CYS A 74 11.29 6.97 21.19
N GLN A 75 12.20 6.17 21.73
CA GLN A 75 13.59 6.08 21.22
C GLN A 75 13.72 5.14 20.00
N ILE A 76 12.77 5.24 19.06
CA ILE A 76 12.62 4.30 17.94
C ILE A 76 13.19 4.79 16.62
N TYR A 77 13.48 6.09 16.53
CA TYR A 77 13.90 6.72 15.30
C TYR A 77 15.41 6.67 15.11
N ASN A 78 15.86 6.29 13.92
CA ASN A 78 17.25 6.37 13.52
C ASN A 78 17.49 7.66 12.73
N THR A 79 18.11 8.66 13.35
CA THR A 79 18.37 9.97 12.75
C THR A 79 19.27 9.89 11.51
N THR A 80 20.17 8.91 11.43
CA THR A 80 21.09 8.75 10.29
C THR A 80 20.35 8.37 9.01
N TYR A 81 19.37 7.46 9.14
CA TYR A 81 18.63 6.92 7.99
C TYR A 81 17.23 7.53 7.84
N SER A 82 16.81 8.36 8.80
CA SER A 82 15.47 8.98 8.84
C SER A 82 14.31 7.97 8.79
N ILE A 83 14.48 6.84 9.47
CA ILE A 83 13.50 5.74 9.53
C ILE A 83 13.42 5.18 10.95
N VAL A 84 12.28 4.56 11.28
CA VAL A 84 12.15 3.76 12.49
C VAL A 84 13.07 2.54 12.40
N LYS A 85 13.74 2.20 13.51
CA LYS A 85 14.63 1.04 13.59
C LYS A 85 13.85 -0.24 13.36
N THR A 86 14.44 -1.17 12.61
CA THR A 86 13.79 -2.44 12.25
C THR A 86 13.38 -3.26 13.48
N GLU A 87 14.18 -3.27 14.54
CA GLU A 87 13.85 -3.98 15.79
C GLU A 87 12.62 -3.41 16.52
N GLU A 88 12.29 -2.13 16.33
CA GLU A 88 11.21 -1.41 17.01
C GLU A 88 10.04 -1.09 16.06
N PHE A 89 10.06 -1.63 14.83
CA PHE A 89 9.09 -1.29 13.80
C PHE A 89 7.67 -1.76 14.13
N TYR A 90 7.52 -2.90 14.79
CA TYR A 90 6.23 -3.55 15.06
C TYR A 90 5.66 -3.13 16.43
N GLU A 91 5.34 -4.10 17.28
CA GLU A 91 4.76 -3.85 18.59
C GLU A 91 5.80 -3.26 19.57
N PRO A 92 5.41 -2.29 20.42
CA PRO A 92 4.07 -1.72 20.61
C PRO A 92 3.74 -0.52 19.72
N TYR A 93 4.73 0.06 19.05
CA TYR A 93 4.64 1.36 18.42
C TYR A 93 3.70 1.41 17.22
N LEU A 94 3.70 0.36 16.39
CA LEU A 94 2.79 0.29 15.24
C LEU A 94 1.32 0.29 15.67
N LYS A 95 1.00 -0.40 16.77
CA LYS A 95 -0.34 -0.42 17.34
C LYS A 95 -0.76 0.96 17.86
N TYR A 96 0.16 1.68 18.51
CA TYR A 96 -0.10 3.05 18.96
C TYR A 96 -0.33 3.99 17.77
N PHE A 97 0.53 3.94 16.75
CA PHE A 97 0.35 4.74 15.53
C PHE A 97 -1.00 4.51 14.86
N LEU A 98 -1.43 3.24 14.75
CA LEU A 98 -2.72 2.86 14.15
C LEU A 98 -3.93 3.17 15.05
N SER A 99 -3.73 3.53 16.31
CA SER A 99 -4.79 3.92 17.25
C SER A 99 -4.80 5.42 17.56
N ASP A 100 -3.69 6.12 17.30
CA ASP A 100 -3.51 7.54 17.60
C ASP A 100 -4.37 8.43 16.68
N LEU A 101 -4.87 9.53 17.25
CA LEU A 101 -5.75 10.46 16.57
C LEU A 101 -5.01 11.76 16.22
N PRO A 102 -5.13 12.23 14.96
CA PRO A 102 -4.43 13.42 14.53
C PRO A 102 -4.98 14.65 15.25
N ASN A 103 -4.07 15.53 15.67
CA ASN A 103 -4.39 16.78 16.34
C ASN A 103 -3.37 17.87 15.96
N ALA A 104 -3.53 19.07 16.52
CA ALA A 104 -2.67 20.21 16.20
C ALA A 104 -1.18 20.01 16.58
N GLN A 105 -0.88 19.11 17.53
CA GLN A 105 0.50 18.80 17.94
C GLN A 105 1.09 17.62 17.15
N CYS A 106 0.24 16.71 16.67
CA CYS A 106 0.63 15.57 15.84
C CYS A 106 -0.35 15.38 14.68
N SER A 107 0.00 15.89 13.49
CA SER A 107 -0.81 15.71 12.29
C SER A 107 -0.59 14.36 11.60
N LYS A 108 0.47 13.64 11.97
CA LYS A 108 0.94 12.39 11.34
C LYS A 108 0.41 11.12 12.03
N ALA A 109 -0.56 11.24 12.93
CA ALA A 109 -1.17 10.10 13.57
C ALA A 109 -1.97 9.25 12.56
N GLY A 110 -1.79 7.93 12.63
CA GLY A 110 -2.20 7.02 11.57
C GLY A 110 -3.60 6.42 11.71
N GLY A 111 -4.29 6.60 12.85
CA GLY A 111 -5.52 5.89 13.15
C GLY A 111 -6.62 6.05 12.09
N PRO A 112 -7.10 7.29 11.80
CA PRO A 112 -8.17 7.49 10.85
C PRO A 112 -7.81 7.13 9.40
N SER A 113 -6.55 7.36 9.01
CA SER A 113 -6.10 7.25 7.62
C SER A 113 -5.60 5.85 7.25
N TYR A 114 -5.06 5.09 8.22
CA TYR A 114 -4.34 3.84 7.97
C TYR A 114 -4.85 2.66 8.79
N GLY A 115 -5.60 2.89 9.88
CA GLY A 115 -6.23 1.83 10.67
C GLY A 115 -6.98 0.77 9.84
N PRO A 116 -7.83 1.13 8.86
CA PRO A 116 -8.52 0.14 8.03
C PRO A 116 -7.65 -0.46 6.91
N TYR A 117 -6.44 0.07 6.66
CA TYR A 117 -5.58 -0.33 5.55
C TYR A 117 -4.35 -1.13 5.99
N VAL A 118 -4.12 -1.30 7.30
CA VAL A 118 -3.01 -2.10 7.83
C VAL A 118 -3.59 -3.20 8.72
N HIS A 119 -3.50 -4.44 8.25
CA HIS A 119 -4.03 -5.61 8.95
C HIS A 119 -2.91 -6.37 9.66
N LEU A 120 -2.94 -6.34 10.99
CA LEU A 120 -2.03 -7.09 11.85
C LEU A 120 -2.54 -8.52 12.07
N ASP A 121 -1.63 -9.48 12.11
CA ASP A 121 -1.93 -10.86 12.47
C ASP A 121 -1.82 -11.06 13.99
N TYR A 122 -2.95 -11.29 14.63
CA TYR A 122 -3.05 -11.55 16.08
C TYR A 122 -2.85 -13.03 16.44
N SER A 123 -2.53 -13.91 15.47
CA SER A 123 -2.36 -15.34 15.73
C SER A 123 -1.04 -15.69 16.43
N HIS A 124 -0.01 -14.83 16.33
CA HIS A 124 1.29 -15.03 16.96
C HIS A 124 1.56 -13.95 18.00
N ASP A 125 1.48 -14.34 19.27
CA ASP A 125 1.39 -13.49 20.49
C ASP A 125 2.60 -12.58 20.78
N THR A 126 3.69 -12.67 20.00
CA THR A 126 4.96 -12.00 20.36
C THR A 126 5.47 -10.95 19.39
N LYS A 127 4.94 -10.87 18.15
CA LYS A 127 5.46 -9.92 17.13
C LYS A 127 4.42 -9.24 16.23
N LEU A 128 3.13 -9.60 16.33
CA LEU A 128 2.02 -9.03 15.53
C LEU A 128 2.41 -8.62 14.09
N PRO A 129 2.84 -9.57 13.24
CA PRO A 129 3.31 -9.22 11.89
C PRO A 129 2.18 -8.66 11.04
N ILE A 130 2.54 -7.84 10.04
CA ILE A 130 1.56 -7.28 9.10
C ILE A 130 1.18 -8.38 8.10
N LYS A 131 -0.10 -8.75 8.08
CA LYS A 131 -0.66 -9.74 7.15
C LYS A 131 -0.92 -9.15 5.76
N ALA A 132 -1.48 -7.94 5.74
CA ALA A 132 -1.79 -7.22 4.52
C ALA A 132 -1.75 -5.73 4.79
N SER A 133 -1.34 -4.95 3.79
CA SER A 133 -1.44 -3.50 3.84
C SER A 133 -1.85 -2.94 2.49
N SER A 134 -2.36 -1.71 2.49
CA SER A 134 -2.76 -1.02 1.27
C SER A 134 -2.17 0.39 1.21
N PHE A 135 -1.83 0.81 -0.01
CA PHE A 135 -1.41 2.16 -0.34
C PHE A 135 -2.46 2.76 -1.25
N ASN A 136 -2.93 3.96 -0.92
CA ASN A 136 -4.01 4.59 -1.66
C ASN A 136 -3.48 5.71 -2.55
N THR A 137 -3.99 5.76 -3.77
CA THR A 137 -3.80 6.85 -4.73
C THR A 137 -5.08 7.02 -5.55
N TYR A 138 -5.10 8.01 -6.43
CA TYR A 138 -6.24 8.32 -7.28
C TYR A 138 -5.88 8.15 -8.75
N HIS A 139 -6.87 7.76 -9.55
CA HIS A 139 -6.76 7.88 -11.00
C HIS A 139 -6.93 9.32 -11.47
N THR A 140 -6.48 9.59 -12.69
CA THR A 140 -6.87 10.80 -13.43
C THR A 140 -8.36 10.78 -13.78
N VAL A 141 -8.85 11.86 -14.37
CA VAL A 141 -10.24 11.92 -14.86
C VAL A 141 -10.41 10.96 -16.04
N LEU A 142 -11.10 9.84 -15.80
CA LEU A 142 -11.45 8.84 -16.80
C LEU A 142 -12.84 9.16 -17.37
N LYS A 143 -12.96 9.26 -18.69
CA LYS A 143 -14.24 9.63 -19.34
C LYS A 143 -14.77 8.52 -20.23
N ASN A 144 -13.91 7.94 -21.04
CA ASN A 144 -14.30 6.96 -22.05
C ASN A 144 -14.02 5.53 -21.56
N SER A 145 -14.70 4.54 -22.16
CA SER A 145 -14.44 3.12 -21.90
C SER A 145 -12.96 2.76 -22.14
N HIS A 146 -12.36 3.33 -23.19
CA HIS A 146 -10.93 3.18 -23.47
C HIS A 146 -10.05 3.66 -22.31
N ASP A 147 -10.42 4.75 -21.64
CA ASP A 147 -9.64 5.31 -20.52
C ASP A 147 -9.72 4.37 -19.31
N PHE A 148 -10.90 3.84 -18.99
CA PHE A 148 -11.07 2.86 -17.90
C PHE A 148 -10.28 1.57 -18.14
N ILE A 149 -10.33 1.03 -19.37
CA ILE A 149 -9.59 -0.18 -19.74
C ILE A 149 -8.08 0.10 -19.70
N SER A 150 -7.64 1.24 -20.23
CA SER A 150 -6.23 1.62 -20.24
C SER A 150 -5.70 1.88 -18.83
N ALA A 151 -6.47 2.53 -17.97
CA ALA A 151 -6.11 2.76 -16.57
C ALA A 151 -5.96 1.43 -15.81
N LEU A 152 -6.92 0.51 -15.96
CA LEU A 152 -6.85 -0.83 -15.37
C LEU A 152 -5.59 -1.59 -15.85
N LYS A 153 -5.33 -1.58 -17.16
CA LYS A 153 -4.17 -2.25 -17.74
C LYS A 153 -2.86 -1.69 -17.20
N ASN A 154 -2.70 -0.36 -17.20
CA ASN A 154 -1.48 0.28 -16.69
C ASN A 154 -1.31 0.07 -15.18
N ALA A 155 -2.39 0.06 -14.40
CA ALA A 155 -2.30 -0.23 -12.98
C ALA A 155 -1.81 -1.66 -12.70
N ARG A 156 -2.23 -2.66 -13.50
CA ARG A 156 -1.72 -4.04 -13.39
C ARG A 156 -0.22 -4.10 -13.69
N ILE A 157 0.20 -3.49 -14.80
CA ILE A 157 1.62 -3.42 -15.17
C ILE A 157 2.46 -2.79 -14.05
N LEU A 158 1.96 -1.70 -13.46
CA LEU A 158 2.64 -1.02 -12.35
C LEU A 158 2.72 -1.90 -11.10
N ALA A 159 1.64 -2.62 -10.77
CA ALA A 159 1.60 -3.53 -9.64
C ALA A 159 2.50 -4.76 -9.84
N ASP A 160 2.60 -5.28 -11.07
CA ASP A 160 3.54 -6.34 -11.43
C ASP A 160 4.98 -5.88 -11.23
N SER A 161 5.33 -4.66 -11.67
CA SER A 161 6.66 -4.06 -11.45
C SER A 161 6.96 -3.88 -9.96
N MET A 162 5.98 -3.47 -9.14
CA MET A 162 6.13 -3.38 -7.68
C MET A 162 6.33 -4.75 -7.03
N THR A 163 5.59 -5.75 -7.50
CA THR A 163 5.71 -7.14 -7.06
C THR A 163 7.10 -7.69 -7.36
N GLU A 164 7.63 -7.43 -8.55
CA GLU A 164 8.99 -7.81 -8.92
C GLU A 164 10.03 -7.10 -8.04
N GLY A 165 9.90 -5.79 -7.83
CA GLY A 165 10.82 -5.01 -7.01
C GLY A 165 10.86 -5.43 -5.54
N ILE A 166 9.72 -5.78 -4.93
CA ILE A 166 9.71 -6.33 -3.56
C ILE A 166 10.40 -7.69 -3.53
N ASN A 167 10.06 -8.57 -4.46
CA ASN A 167 10.57 -9.95 -4.44
C ASN A 167 12.05 -10.04 -4.85
N SER A 168 12.59 -9.09 -5.59
CA SER A 168 14.02 -9.03 -5.91
C SER A 168 14.88 -8.67 -4.70
N ASP A 169 14.34 -7.87 -3.78
CA ASP A 169 15.04 -7.44 -2.56
C ASP A 169 14.92 -8.50 -1.44
N ASN A 170 14.01 -9.48 -1.58
CA ASN A 170 13.83 -10.57 -0.62
C ASN A 170 15.03 -11.53 -0.66
N LYS A 171 15.70 -11.68 0.49
CA LYS A 171 16.82 -12.61 0.68
C LYS A 171 16.31 -14.03 0.94
N GLY A 172 15.80 -14.68 -0.10
CA GLY A 172 15.72 -16.15 -0.26
C GLY A 172 14.77 -16.96 0.64
N ASP A 173 14.52 -16.54 1.89
CA ASP A 173 13.77 -17.34 2.89
C ASP A 173 12.36 -16.80 3.18
N ASP A 174 12.03 -15.60 2.68
CA ASP A 174 10.72 -14.98 2.88
C ASP A 174 9.71 -15.41 1.80
N PRO A 175 8.43 -15.59 2.17
CA PRO A 175 7.39 -15.93 1.21
C PRO A 175 7.22 -14.83 0.17
N ARG A 176 6.96 -15.24 -1.07
CA ARG A 176 6.71 -14.32 -2.18
C ARG A 176 5.50 -13.43 -1.88
N VAL A 177 5.67 -12.12 -2.00
CA VAL A 177 4.61 -11.13 -1.79
C VAL A 177 4.05 -10.72 -3.15
N GLU A 178 2.73 -10.58 -3.25
CA GLU A 178 2.04 -10.08 -4.43
C GLU A 178 1.42 -8.71 -4.13
N VAL A 179 1.62 -7.75 -5.03
CA VAL A 179 0.95 -6.45 -5.03
C VAL A 179 -0.07 -6.46 -6.15
N TYR A 180 -1.32 -6.16 -5.83
CA TYR A 180 -2.38 -6.04 -6.83
C TYR A 180 -3.12 -4.70 -6.68
N PRO A 181 -3.53 -4.07 -7.78
CA PRO A 181 -4.24 -2.80 -7.74
C PRO A 181 -5.75 -3.05 -7.62
N TYR A 182 -6.45 -2.24 -6.82
CA TYR A 182 -7.90 -2.31 -6.66
C TYR A 182 -8.55 -0.96 -6.92
N SER A 183 -9.66 -0.99 -7.66
CA SER A 183 -10.58 0.14 -7.84
C SER A 183 -11.96 -0.40 -8.16
N ILE A 184 -13.01 0.34 -7.77
CA ILE A 184 -14.42 -0.10 -7.90
C ILE A 184 -14.77 -0.45 -9.35
N PHE A 185 -14.24 0.29 -10.33
CA PHE A 185 -14.57 0.05 -11.73
C PHE A 185 -13.85 -1.14 -12.36
N TYR A 186 -12.80 -1.68 -11.71
CA TYR A 186 -11.99 -2.76 -12.29
C TYR A 186 -12.83 -4.00 -12.59
N VAL A 187 -13.73 -4.36 -11.68
CA VAL A 187 -14.62 -5.54 -11.83
C VAL A 187 -15.50 -5.44 -13.08
N PHE A 188 -15.94 -4.23 -13.45
CA PHE A 188 -16.80 -4.03 -14.62
C PHE A 188 -16.00 -4.01 -15.93
N TYR A 189 -14.77 -3.49 -15.90
CA TYR A 189 -13.96 -3.28 -17.10
C TYR A 189 -12.96 -4.41 -17.39
N GLU A 190 -12.71 -5.31 -16.45
CA GLU A 190 -11.78 -6.43 -16.61
C GLU A 190 -12.14 -7.35 -17.79
N GLN A 191 -13.42 -7.64 -17.99
CA GLN A 191 -13.89 -8.46 -19.11
C GLN A 191 -13.43 -7.93 -20.49
N TYR A 192 -13.26 -6.61 -20.64
CA TYR A 192 -12.84 -6.03 -21.92
C TYR A 192 -11.35 -6.27 -22.24
N LEU A 193 -10.55 -6.72 -21.26
CA LEU A 193 -9.17 -7.11 -21.51
C LEU A 193 -9.07 -8.43 -22.29
N THR A 194 -10.01 -9.35 -22.10
CA THR A 194 -10.02 -10.69 -22.71
C THR A 194 -11.14 -10.91 -23.70
N ILE A 195 -12.09 -9.97 -23.84
CA ILE A 195 -13.29 -10.12 -24.67
C ILE A 195 -13.02 -10.62 -26.10
N TRP A 196 -11.91 -10.19 -26.71
CA TRP A 196 -11.55 -10.63 -28.06
C TRP A 196 -11.17 -12.12 -28.10
N LYS A 197 -10.45 -12.62 -27.08
CA LYS A 197 -10.09 -14.05 -26.96
C LYS A 197 -11.34 -14.87 -26.74
N ASP A 198 -12.19 -14.42 -25.80
CA ASP A 198 -13.41 -15.11 -25.44
C ASP A 198 -14.38 -15.19 -26.63
N THR A 199 -14.48 -14.12 -27.41
CA THR A 199 -15.29 -14.08 -28.64
C THR A 199 -14.78 -15.05 -29.68
N VAL A 200 -13.46 -15.09 -29.94
CA VAL A 200 -12.86 -16.01 -30.91
C VAL A 200 -13.08 -17.46 -30.48
N VAL A 201 -12.82 -17.79 -29.21
CA VAL A 201 -13.01 -19.15 -28.67
C VAL A 201 -14.46 -19.58 -28.81
N ASN A 202 -15.41 -18.73 -28.43
CA ASN A 202 -16.83 -19.04 -28.54
C ASN A 202 -17.28 -19.23 -30.00
N LEU A 203 -16.80 -18.37 -30.92
CA LEU A 203 -17.11 -18.50 -32.34
C LEU A 203 -16.55 -19.79 -32.93
N VAL A 204 -15.31 -20.15 -32.58
CA VAL A 204 -14.67 -21.39 -33.03
C VAL A 204 -15.44 -22.61 -32.51
N ILE A 205 -15.84 -22.64 -31.23
CA ILE A 205 -16.63 -23.74 -30.66
C ILE A 205 -17.97 -23.88 -31.38
N ALA A 206 -18.69 -22.77 -31.60
CA ALA A 206 -19.98 -22.78 -32.28
C ALA A 206 -19.87 -23.27 -33.73
N LEU A 207 -18.90 -22.76 -34.49
CA LEU A 207 -18.66 -23.19 -35.87
C LEU A 207 -18.23 -24.66 -35.95
N SER A 208 -17.41 -25.11 -35.00
CA SER A 208 -16.96 -26.51 -34.92
C SER A 208 -18.14 -27.44 -34.64
N ALA A 209 -19.04 -27.06 -33.73
CA ALA A 209 -20.23 -27.83 -33.41
C ALA A 209 -21.16 -27.96 -34.64
N ILE A 210 -21.42 -26.85 -35.34
CA ILE A 210 -22.23 -26.86 -36.58
C ILE A 210 -21.58 -27.77 -37.63
N PHE A 211 -20.28 -27.61 -37.86
CA PHE A 211 -19.54 -28.41 -38.84
C PHE A 211 -19.65 -29.91 -38.56
N VAL A 212 -19.45 -30.33 -37.30
CA VAL A 212 -19.54 -31.73 -36.88
C VAL A 212 -20.94 -32.30 -37.14
N VAL A 213 -21.99 -31.56 -36.78
CA VAL A 213 -23.38 -31.99 -37.02
C VAL A 213 -23.65 -32.13 -38.52
N THR A 214 -23.27 -31.15 -39.33
CA THR A 214 -23.49 -31.17 -40.80
C THR A 214 -22.64 -32.19 -41.56
N PHE A 215 -21.52 -32.62 -40.97
CA PHE A 215 -20.62 -33.59 -41.62
C PHE A 215 -21.02 -35.04 -41.30
N ILE A 216 -21.55 -35.28 -40.09
CA ILE A 216 -21.94 -36.63 -39.64
C ILE A 216 -23.38 -36.98 -40.04
N PHE A 217 -24.30 -36.02 -40.02
CA PHE A 217 -25.71 -36.19 -40.40
C PHE A 217 -25.98 -35.62 -41.79
#